data_AF-A0A3D4S5P5-F1
#
_entry.id   AF-A0A3D4S5P5-F1
#
_cell.length_a   1.000
_cell.length_b   1.000
_cell.length_c   1.000
_cell.angle_alpha   90.00
_cell.angle_beta   90.00
_cell.angle_gamma   90.00
#
_symmetry.space_group_name_H-M   'P 1'
#
loop_
_entity.id
_entity.type
_entity.pdbx_description
1 polymer ?
#
loop_
_entity_poly.entity_id
_entity_poly.type
_entity_poly.pdbx_seq_one_letter_code
_entity_poly.pdbx_strand_id
1 'polypeptide(L)'
;MVGVRDNCSLRLRDNACRSIPFARSQARKIHERVQPEEYRRLARLPSRNHCDNRAAYRARRVRVRRVVRIIYRVIAAHGRRDSDERQRRSLCFGARRQSETAAGRCTVARKRKDGERTGLNYDELKIIPQFAKSAVCCFTGNRPYKLPWGTNEADPRFLAVKAKLCDTIEELIEEGYSLFVSGMAQGGDTYFAEAVLEAKKRHSGVFLECAVPCPEQADAWDGAAKRRYKKILAAADFVTVIQPSYTRACMLKRNRYMADKSSVIVTLDYSGDGGTKYTVDYAEKLGLRILPLAGD
;
A
#
# COMPACT_ATOMS: atom_id res chain seq x y z
N MET A 1 -46.80 -31.23 -12.24
CA MET A 1 -47.04 -30.69 -10.88
C MET A 1 -45.68 -30.52 -10.22
N VAL A 2 -45.25 -29.26 -10.03
CA VAL A 2 -45.00 -28.61 -8.71
C VAL A 2 -43.95 -29.36 -7.88
N GLY A 3 -42.81 -28.81 -7.44
CA GLY A 3 -42.30 -27.44 -7.46
C GLY A 3 -41.35 -27.22 -6.27
N VAL A 4 -40.40 -26.28 -6.46
CA VAL A 4 -39.79 -25.39 -5.46
C VAL A 4 -38.80 -25.99 -4.43
N ARG A 5 -37.51 -25.60 -4.49
CA ARG A 5 -36.94 -24.49 -3.68
C ARG A 5 -35.42 -24.40 -3.83
N ASP A 6 -34.98 -23.36 -4.55
CA ASP A 6 -33.71 -22.69 -4.31
C ASP A 6 -33.57 -22.33 -2.83
N ASN A 7 -32.45 -22.69 -2.20
CA ASN A 7 -32.07 -22.10 -0.92
C ASN A 7 -30.58 -21.78 -0.89
N CYS A 8 -30.30 -20.60 -1.44
CA CYS A 8 -29.14 -19.77 -1.14
C CYS A 8 -29.06 -19.54 0.38
N SER A 9 -28.04 -20.07 1.05
CA SER A 9 -27.69 -19.64 2.42
C SER A 9 -26.20 -19.84 2.74
N LEU A 10 -25.34 -19.13 2.01
CA LEU A 10 -24.00 -18.83 2.51
C LEU A 10 -24.12 -17.87 3.69
N ARG A 11 -24.14 -18.43 4.90
CA ARG A 11 -23.96 -17.70 6.16
C ARG A 11 -22.53 -17.15 6.23
N LEU A 12 -22.29 -15.98 5.64
CA LEU A 12 -21.17 -15.12 6.02
C LEU A 12 -21.52 -14.48 7.37
N ARG A 13 -21.00 -15.08 8.45
CA ARG A 13 -21.10 -14.54 9.82
C ARG A 13 -20.39 -13.17 9.92
N ASP A 14 -21.17 -12.10 9.78
CA ASP A 14 -21.44 -11.04 10.76
C ASP A 14 -20.35 -10.34 11.61
N ASN A 15 -19.04 -10.49 11.38
CA ASN A 15 -18.05 -9.86 12.28
C ASN A 15 -17.30 -8.60 11.79
N ALA A 16 -17.59 -8.08 10.60
CA ALA A 16 -16.90 -6.87 10.09
C ALA A 16 -17.75 -5.59 10.06
N CYS A 17 -19.01 -5.62 10.51
CA CYS A 17 -19.98 -4.57 10.20
C CYS A 17 -20.63 -3.89 11.44
N ARG A 18 -19.91 -3.83 12.57
CA ARG A 18 -20.44 -3.23 13.82
C ARG A 18 -19.87 -1.87 14.23
N SER A 19 -18.94 -1.30 13.48
CA SER A 19 -18.46 0.07 13.74
C SER A 19 -18.63 0.92 12.48
N ILE A 20 -19.32 2.06 12.62
CA ILE A 20 -19.59 3.12 11.62
C ILE A 20 -21.02 3.06 11.02
N PRO A 21 -21.99 3.75 11.65
CA PRO A 21 -23.37 3.87 11.13
C PRO A 21 -23.51 4.67 9.82
N PHE A 22 -22.49 5.42 9.40
CA PHE A 22 -22.61 6.42 8.32
C PHE A 22 -22.27 5.88 6.91
N ALA A 23 -21.48 4.80 6.80
CA ALA A 23 -21.03 4.26 5.51
C ALA A 23 -22.09 3.42 4.77
N ARG A 24 -23.19 3.05 5.44
CA ARG A 24 -24.22 2.17 4.87
C ARG A 24 -25.03 2.83 3.75
N SER A 25 -25.26 4.15 3.79
CA SER A 25 -26.16 4.80 2.81
C SER A 25 -25.49 5.04 1.45
N GLN A 26 -24.19 5.37 1.43
CA GLN A 26 -23.44 5.61 0.18
C GLN A 26 -22.94 4.31 -0.45
N ALA A 27 -22.46 3.34 0.34
CA ALA A 27 -22.09 2.03 -0.18
C ALA A 27 -23.29 1.31 -0.81
N ARG A 28 -24.48 1.42 -0.21
CA ARG A 28 -25.72 0.84 -0.75
C ARG A 28 -26.16 1.51 -2.06
N LYS A 29 -26.04 2.84 -2.18
CA LYS A 29 -26.33 3.57 -3.43
C LYS A 29 -25.37 3.24 -4.58
N ILE A 30 -24.10 2.95 -4.25
CA ILE A 30 -23.11 2.48 -5.23
C ILE A 30 -23.42 1.03 -5.62
N HIS A 31 -23.76 0.18 -4.65
CA HIS A 31 -24.10 -1.23 -4.87
C HIS A 31 -25.44 -1.43 -5.62
N GLU A 32 -26.41 -0.53 -5.47
CA GLU A 32 -27.70 -0.57 -6.18
C GLU A 32 -27.59 -0.03 -7.62
N ARG A 33 -26.57 0.77 -7.95
CA ARG A 33 -26.37 1.36 -9.30
C ARG A 33 -25.40 0.58 -10.20
N VAL A 34 -24.49 -0.21 -9.62
CA VAL A 34 -23.74 -1.21 -10.38
C VAL A 34 -24.67 -2.41 -10.57
N GLN A 35 -25.17 -2.57 -11.80
CA GLN A 35 -26.16 -3.59 -12.17
C GLN A 35 -25.84 -4.95 -11.50
N PRO A 36 -26.76 -5.54 -10.72
CA PRO A 36 -26.55 -6.82 -10.01
C PRO A 36 -26.12 -7.97 -10.94
N GLU A 37 -26.50 -7.87 -12.22
CA GLU A 37 -26.10 -8.76 -13.32
C GLU A 37 -24.58 -8.83 -13.53
N GLU A 38 -23.86 -7.70 -13.49
CA GLU A 38 -22.40 -7.68 -13.73
C GLU A 38 -21.64 -8.35 -12.58
N TYR A 39 -22.10 -8.16 -11.34
CA TYR A 39 -21.53 -8.82 -10.17
C TYR A 39 -21.83 -10.33 -10.16
N ARG A 40 -23.04 -10.73 -10.56
CA ARG A 40 -23.41 -12.15 -10.75
C ARG A 40 -22.62 -12.82 -11.86
N ARG A 41 -22.28 -12.11 -12.95
CA ARG A 41 -21.40 -12.62 -14.01
C ARG A 41 -19.96 -12.82 -13.53
N LEU A 42 -19.47 -11.98 -12.61
CA LEU A 42 -18.17 -12.13 -11.96
C LEU A 42 -18.14 -13.30 -10.97
N ALA A 43 -19.24 -13.54 -10.24
CA ALA A 43 -19.37 -14.63 -9.27
C ALA A 43 -19.57 -16.04 -9.88
N ARG A 44 -19.92 -16.13 -11.18
CA ARG A 44 -20.08 -17.40 -11.91
C ARG A 44 -18.78 -17.91 -12.57
N LEU A 45 -17.64 -17.27 -12.32
CA LEU A 45 -16.36 -17.70 -12.87
C LEU A 45 -15.78 -18.88 -12.07
N PRO A 46 -15.28 -19.94 -12.72
CA PRO A 46 -14.78 -21.12 -12.03
C PRO A 46 -13.60 -20.78 -11.10
N SER A 47 -13.62 -21.40 -9.93
CA SER A 47 -12.55 -21.36 -8.92
C SER A 47 -11.27 -22.05 -9.43
N ARG A 48 -10.14 -21.72 -8.80
CA ARG A 48 -8.72 -21.94 -9.16
C ARG A 48 -8.26 -23.39 -9.35
N ASN A 49 -9.17 -24.35 -9.49
CA ASN A 49 -8.84 -25.76 -9.62
C ASN A 49 -9.09 -26.25 -11.06
N HIS A 50 -8.33 -25.73 -12.01
CA HIS A 50 -7.89 -26.49 -13.20
C HIS A 50 -6.82 -25.69 -13.95
N CYS A 51 -5.61 -26.23 -13.90
CA CYS A 51 -4.53 -25.98 -14.84
C CYS A 51 -5.01 -26.42 -16.23
N ASP A 52 -5.38 -25.47 -17.09
CA ASP A 52 -5.14 -25.49 -18.54
C ASP A 52 -5.97 -24.40 -19.23
N ASN A 53 -5.39 -23.19 -19.34
CA ASN A 53 -5.48 -22.32 -20.51
C ASN A 53 -4.94 -20.92 -20.19
N ARG A 54 -3.69 -20.65 -20.57
CA ARG A 54 -3.07 -19.30 -20.56
C ARG A 54 -3.94 -18.27 -21.32
N ALA A 55 -4.69 -18.70 -22.34
CA ALA A 55 -5.60 -17.85 -23.11
C ALA A 55 -6.82 -17.39 -22.30
N ALA A 56 -7.43 -18.28 -21.50
CA ALA A 56 -8.58 -17.95 -20.65
C ALA A 56 -8.19 -16.98 -19.52
N TYR A 57 -6.99 -17.15 -18.96
CA TYR A 57 -6.45 -16.22 -17.95
C TYR A 57 -6.14 -14.82 -18.53
N ARG A 58 -5.56 -14.75 -19.73
CA ARG A 58 -5.33 -13.47 -20.44
C ARG A 58 -6.67 -12.77 -20.74
N ALA A 59 -7.69 -13.49 -21.19
CA ALA A 59 -9.03 -12.95 -21.42
C ALA A 59 -9.70 -12.43 -20.13
N ARG A 60 -9.50 -13.13 -19.00
CA ARG A 60 -9.96 -12.68 -17.67
C ARG A 60 -9.30 -11.38 -17.26
N ARG A 61 -7.98 -11.26 -17.41
CA ARG A 61 -7.19 -10.07 -17.06
C ARG A 61 -7.60 -8.84 -17.87
N VAL A 62 -7.90 -9.00 -19.16
CA VAL A 62 -8.40 -7.91 -20.02
C VAL A 62 -9.80 -7.44 -19.59
N ARG A 63 -10.70 -8.38 -19.25
CA ARG A 63 -12.06 -8.04 -18.81
C ARG A 63 -12.10 -7.37 -17.43
N VAL A 64 -11.33 -7.85 -16.47
CA VAL A 64 -11.22 -7.21 -15.14
C VAL A 64 -10.65 -5.79 -15.24
N ARG A 65 -9.59 -5.60 -16.05
CA ARG A 65 -9.05 -4.25 -16.31
C ARG A 65 -10.09 -3.31 -16.92
N ARG A 66 -10.98 -3.80 -17.79
CA ARG A 66 -12.05 -3.00 -18.40
C ARG A 66 -13.08 -2.55 -17.36
N VAL A 67 -13.49 -3.45 -16.46
CA VAL A 67 -14.44 -3.15 -15.37
C VAL A 67 -13.87 -2.13 -14.39
N VAL A 68 -12.62 -2.34 -13.95
CA VAL A 68 -11.92 -1.38 -13.08
C VAL A 68 -11.85 0.01 -13.72
N ARG A 69 -11.53 0.08 -15.02
CA ARG A 69 -11.49 1.35 -15.76
C ARG A 69 -12.85 2.04 -15.86
N ILE A 70 -13.94 1.27 -15.94
CA ILE A 70 -15.32 1.81 -15.92
C ILE A 70 -15.63 2.37 -14.53
N ILE A 71 -15.31 1.65 -13.45
CA ILE A 71 -15.52 2.10 -12.07
C ILE A 71 -14.80 3.43 -11.82
N TYR A 72 -13.51 3.53 -12.17
CA TYR A 72 -12.75 4.77 -12.00
C TYR A 72 -13.28 5.93 -12.86
N ARG A 73 -13.81 5.67 -14.06
CA ARG A 73 -14.46 6.70 -14.89
C ARG A 73 -15.78 7.19 -14.29
N VAL A 74 -16.58 6.30 -13.71
CA VAL A 74 -17.84 6.65 -13.04
C VAL A 74 -17.56 7.51 -11.80
N ILE A 75 -16.55 7.14 -11.00
CA ILE A 75 -16.09 7.92 -9.85
C ILE A 75 -15.62 9.32 -10.28
N ALA A 76 -14.78 9.40 -11.32
CA ALA A 76 -14.28 10.68 -11.83
C ALA A 76 -15.38 11.58 -12.42
N ALA A 77 -16.40 11.00 -13.06
CA ALA A 77 -17.54 11.74 -13.60
C ALA A 77 -18.48 12.26 -12.50
N HIS A 78 -18.62 11.53 -11.39
CA HIS A 78 -19.39 11.99 -10.23
C HIS A 78 -18.68 13.12 -9.49
N GLY A 79 -17.35 13.08 -9.38
CA GLY A 79 -16.54 14.17 -8.83
C GLY A 79 -16.74 15.50 -9.56
N ARG A 80 -16.92 15.48 -10.89
CA ARG A 80 -17.19 16.69 -11.69
C ARG A 80 -18.62 17.23 -11.60
N ARG A 81 -19.62 16.35 -11.42
CA ARG A 81 -21.02 16.79 -11.25
C ARG A 81 -21.25 17.44 -9.88
N ASP A 82 -20.62 16.93 -8.83
CA ASP A 82 -20.72 17.49 -7.48
C ASP A 82 -20.04 18.87 -7.38
N SER A 83 -18.96 19.11 -8.14
CA SER A 83 -18.31 20.42 -8.23
C SER A 83 -19.17 21.45 -8.98
N ASP A 84 -19.79 21.06 -10.10
CA ASP A 84 -20.68 21.95 -10.88
C ASP A 84 -21.97 22.31 -10.11
N GLU A 85 -22.53 21.36 -9.34
CA GLU A 85 -23.74 21.60 -8.55
C GLU A 85 -23.46 22.50 -7.32
N ARG A 86 -22.26 22.41 -6.72
CA ARG A 86 -21.81 23.35 -5.68
C ARG A 86 -21.61 24.78 -6.21
N GLN A 87 -21.04 24.92 -7.41
CA GLN A 87 -20.80 26.22 -8.02
C GLN A 87 -22.12 26.92 -8.40
N ARG A 88 -23.12 26.17 -8.87
CA ARG A 88 -24.49 26.68 -9.10
C ARG A 88 -25.22 27.09 -7.81
N ARG A 89 -25.10 26.30 -6.73
CA ARG A 89 -25.73 26.64 -5.43
C ARG A 89 -25.08 27.86 -4.75
N SER A 90 -23.78 28.08 -4.95
CA SER A 90 -23.08 29.26 -4.45
C SER A 90 -23.55 30.55 -5.15
N LEU A 91 -23.82 30.48 -6.46
CA LEU A 91 -24.35 31.61 -7.23
C LEU A 91 -25.80 31.95 -6.85
N CYS A 92 -26.63 30.95 -6.53
CA CYS A 92 -28.02 31.18 -6.07
C CYS A 92 -28.12 31.76 -4.65
N PHE A 93 -27.12 31.56 -3.78
CA PHE A 93 -27.14 32.12 -2.41
C PHE A 93 -26.75 33.61 -2.34
N GLY A 94 -26.01 34.12 -3.33
CA GLY A 94 -25.62 35.53 -3.42
C GLY A 94 -26.77 36.48 -3.80
N ALA A 95 -27.79 35.98 -4.50
CA ALA A 95 -28.86 36.80 -5.06
C ALA A 95 -30.08 37.03 -4.11
N ARG A 96 -30.12 36.43 -2.92
CA ARG A 96 -31.24 36.55 -1.95
C ARG A 96 -31.00 37.50 -0.76
N ARG A 97 -29.93 38.32 -0.78
CA ARG A 97 -29.58 39.25 0.31
C ARG A 97 -29.66 40.74 -0.05
N GLN A 98 -30.37 41.11 -1.11
CA GLN A 98 -30.61 42.50 -1.48
C GLN A 98 -32.11 42.78 -1.67
N SER A 99 -32.91 42.55 -0.64
CA SER A 99 -34.25 43.11 -0.54
C SER A 99 -34.77 42.94 0.88
N GLU A 100 -34.35 43.82 1.79
CA GLU A 100 -35.13 44.19 2.99
C GLU A 100 -34.45 45.41 3.65
N THR A 101 -35.16 46.52 3.55
CA THR A 101 -34.80 47.88 3.95
C THR A 101 -35.10 48.16 5.43
N ALA A 102 -34.25 49.00 6.03
CA ALA A 102 -34.56 50.10 6.96
C ALA A 102 -35.56 49.89 8.11
N ALA A 103 -35.06 49.85 9.35
CA ALA A 103 -35.48 50.71 10.48
C ALA A 103 -34.76 50.29 11.79
N GLY A 104 -34.40 51.28 12.61
CA GLY A 104 -34.24 51.10 14.06
C GLY A 104 -32.84 50.74 14.58
N ARG A 105 -32.18 51.74 15.18
CA ARG A 105 -31.01 51.57 16.05
C ARG A 105 -31.32 50.64 17.23
N CYS A 106 -30.58 49.56 17.36
CA CYS A 106 -30.28 48.96 18.67
C CYS A 106 -28.85 48.39 18.61
N THR A 107 -27.97 48.97 19.42
CA THR A 107 -26.57 48.55 19.57
C THR A 107 -26.53 47.17 20.22
N VAL A 108 -26.35 46.13 19.40
CA VAL A 108 -26.00 44.79 19.89
C VAL A 108 -24.60 44.47 19.38
N ALA A 109 -23.71 44.26 20.35
CA ALA A 109 -22.31 43.92 20.18
C ALA A 109 -22.09 42.94 19.01
N ARG A 110 -21.15 43.29 18.11
CA ARG A 110 -20.58 42.36 17.14
C ARG A 110 -19.93 41.21 17.92
N LYS A 111 -20.68 40.14 18.16
CA LYS A 111 -20.10 38.86 18.57
C LYS A 111 -19.22 38.41 17.41
N ARG A 112 -17.90 38.50 17.59
CA ARG A 112 -16.94 37.92 16.63
C ARG A 112 -17.36 36.47 16.43
N LYS A 113 -17.57 36.10 15.17
CA LYS A 113 -17.72 34.70 14.75
C LYS A 113 -16.34 34.06 14.81
N ASP A 114 -15.87 33.78 16.02
CA ASP A 114 -14.75 32.86 16.21
C ASP A 114 -15.36 31.45 16.30
N GLY A 115 -16.03 31.07 15.21
CA GLY A 115 -16.40 29.70 14.92
C GLY A 115 -15.30 29.14 14.04
N GLU A 116 -14.17 28.78 14.66
CA GLU A 116 -13.10 28.03 14.01
C GLU A 116 -13.70 26.70 13.57
N ARG A 117 -14.13 26.67 12.31
CA ARG A 117 -14.68 25.48 11.68
C ARG A 117 -13.47 24.60 11.42
N THR A 118 -13.08 23.80 12.39
CA THR A 118 -12.12 22.69 12.25
C THR A 118 -12.72 21.62 11.34
N GLY A 119 -12.97 21.96 10.09
CA GLY A 119 -13.29 21.01 9.05
C GLY A 119 -12.01 20.28 8.70
N LEU A 120 -11.98 18.96 8.88
CA LEU A 120 -10.90 18.13 8.34
C LEU A 120 -10.78 18.45 6.84
N ASN A 121 -9.59 18.85 6.39
CA ASN A 121 -9.32 19.03 4.98
C ASN A 121 -9.28 17.64 4.32
N TYR A 122 -10.38 17.25 3.68
CA TYR A 122 -10.48 15.95 3.02
C TYR A 122 -9.51 15.81 1.84
N ASP A 123 -9.01 16.92 1.28
CA ASP A 123 -8.03 16.91 0.19
C ASP A 123 -6.61 16.56 0.68
N GLU A 124 -6.35 16.68 1.99
CA GLU A 124 -5.10 16.26 2.63
C GLU A 124 -5.13 14.80 3.13
N LEU A 125 -6.30 14.15 3.11
CA LEU A 125 -6.43 12.77 3.54
C LEU A 125 -5.77 11.83 2.53
N LYS A 126 -4.60 11.31 2.90
CA LYS A 126 -3.93 10.24 2.16
C LYS A 126 -4.65 8.92 2.45
N ILE A 127 -5.36 8.39 1.45
CA ILE A 127 -5.88 7.02 1.51
C ILE A 127 -4.69 6.06 1.39
N ILE A 128 -4.33 5.43 2.50
CA ILE A 128 -3.26 4.43 2.52
C ILE A 128 -3.85 3.09 2.09
N PRO A 129 -3.39 2.50 0.96
CA PRO A 129 -3.86 1.19 0.56
C PRO A 129 -3.48 0.14 1.61
N GLN A 130 -4.43 -0.73 1.94
CA GLN A 130 -4.20 -1.87 2.81
C GLN A 130 -3.81 -3.06 1.95
N PHE A 131 -2.69 -3.69 2.28
CA PHE A 131 -2.18 -4.86 1.56
C PHE A 131 -2.44 -6.12 2.39
N ALA A 132 -2.98 -7.15 1.74
CA ALA A 132 -3.08 -8.47 2.37
C ALA A 132 -1.68 -9.03 2.57
N LYS A 133 -1.43 -9.71 3.70
CA LYS A 133 -0.12 -10.31 4.03
C LYS A 133 0.46 -11.15 2.89
N SER A 134 -0.41 -11.88 2.16
CA SER A 134 -0.06 -12.70 0.98
C SER A 134 0.44 -11.93 -0.24
N ALA A 135 0.39 -10.59 -0.23
CA ALA A 135 0.84 -9.71 -1.30
C ALA A 135 2.02 -8.82 -0.85
N VAL A 136 2.60 -9.09 0.32
CA VAL A 136 3.69 -8.30 0.91
C VAL A 136 4.96 -9.13 1.01
N CYS A 137 6.05 -8.55 0.51
CA CYS A 137 7.40 -9.12 0.54
C CYS A 137 8.33 -8.34 1.49
N CYS A 138 8.87 -9.10 2.44
CA CYS A 138 10.04 -8.89 3.27
C CYS A 138 11.39 -8.77 2.57
N PHE A 139 12.32 -7.96 3.08
CA PHE A 139 13.75 -8.17 2.85
C PHE A 139 14.56 -8.11 4.14
N THR A 140 15.60 -8.95 4.22
CA THR A 140 16.67 -8.83 5.22
C THR A 140 18.01 -9.15 4.57
N GLY A 141 19.06 -8.41 4.91
CA GLY A 141 20.37 -8.63 4.33
C GLY A 141 21.53 -8.05 5.13
N ASN A 142 22.73 -8.56 4.90
CA ASN A 142 23.90 -8.09 5.64
C ASN A 142 24.33 -6.65 5.28
N ARG A 143 25.06 -6.04 6.22
CA ARG A 143 25.72 -4.74 6.08
C ARG A 143 26.97 -4.88 5.19
N PRO A 144 27.48 -3.80 4.58
CA PRO A 144 28.64 -3.86 3.69
C PRO A 144 29.84 -4.62 4.27
N TYR A 145 30.19 -4.39 5.54
CA TYR A 145 31.34 -5.04 6.19
C TYR A 145 31.21 -6.57 6.38
N LYS A 146 30.01 -7.15 6.17
CA LYS A 146 29.75 -8.59 6.22
C LYS A 146 29.59 -9.22 4.83
N LEU A 147 29.62 -8.42 3.77
CA LEU A 147 29.46 -8.90 2.39
C LEU A 147 30.82 -9.19 1.76
N PRO A 148 30.97 -10.23 0.92
CA PRO A 148 32.25 -10.58 0.31
C PRO A 148 32.87 -9.47 -0.56
N TRP A 149 32.05 -8.57 -1.08
CA TRP A 149 32.45 -7.43 -1.90
C TRP A 149 32.57 -6.11 -1.12
N GLY A 150 32.23 -6.09 0.17
CA GLY A 150 32.29 -4.87 0.98
C GLY A 150 31.42 -3.74 0.39
N THR A 151 32.08 -2.66 -0.02
CA THR A 151 31.49 -1.51 -0.73
C THR A 151 31.76 -1.50 -2.24
N ASN A 152 32.47 -2.50 -2.78
CA ASN A 152 32.79 -2.60 -4.19
C ASN A 152 31.60 -3.14 -5.00
N GLU A 153 30.73 -2.24 -5.46
CA GLU A 153 29.58 -2.57 -6.30
C GLU A 153 29.94 -2.87 -7.78
N ALA A 154 31.23 -2.96 -8.13
CA ALA A 154 31.70 -3.48 -9.41
C ALA A 154 32.16 -4.95 -9.32
N ASP A 155 32.16 -5.54 -8.12
CA ASP A 155 32.54 -6.94 -7.91
C ASP A 155 31.58 -7.89 -8.64
N PRO A 156 32.08 -8.90 -9.40
CA PRO A 156 31.23 -9.86 -10.09
C PRO A 156 30.20 -10.57 -9.20
N ARG A 157 30.53 -10.82 -7.93
CA ARG A 157 29.62 -11.46 -6.96
C ARG A 157 28.47 -10.53 -6.59
N PHE A 158 28.74 -9.23 -6.45
CA PHE A 158 27.69 -8.24 -6.27
C PHE A 158 26.78 -8.16 -7.50
N LEU A 159 27.36 -8.12 -8.71
CA LEU A 159 26.59 -8.06 -9.95
C LEU A 159 25.68 -9.28 -10.11
N ALA A 160 26.17 -10.48 -9.79
CA ALA A 160 25.36 -11.71 -9.78
C ALA A 160 24.21 -11.65 -8.79
N VAL A 161 24.47 -11.22 -7.54
CA VAL A 161 23.42 -11.05 -6.52
C VAL A 161 22.40 -9.99 -6.94
N LYS A 162 22.85 -8.89 -7.56
CA LYS A 162 21.98 -7.83 -8.05
C LYS A 162 21.07 -8.34 -9.17
N ALA A 163 21.57 -9.16 -10.09
CA ALA A 163 20.77 -9.80 -11.12
C ALA A 163 19.72 -10.73 -10.51
N LYS A 164 20.15 -11.68 -9.66
CA LYS A 164 19.25 -12.63 -8.95
C LYS A 164 18.18 -11.89 -8.13
N LEU A 165 18.54 -10.79 -7.48
CA LEU A 165 17.61 -9.93 -6.74
C LEU A 165 16.55 -9.31 -7.65
N CYS A 166 16.95 -8.76 -8.81
CA CYS A 166 16.01 -8.21 -9.79
C CYS A 166 15.05 -9.29 -10.30
N ASP A 167 15.57 -10.45 -10.69
CA ASP A 167 14.77 -11.57 -11.19
C ASP A 167 13.77 -12.05 -10.12
N THR A 168 14.23 -12.20 -8.87
CA THR A 168 13.36 -12.58 -7.73
C THR A 168 12.23 -11.57 -7.52
N ILE A 169 12.51 -10.26 -7.64
CA ILE A 169 11.48 -9.23 -7.52
C ILE A 169 10.47 -9.34 -8.66
N GLU A 170 10.92 -9.52 -9.90
CA GLU A 170 10.04 -9.68 -11.06
C GLU A 170 9.14 -10.93 -10.92
N GLU A 171 9.70 -12.06 -10.51
CA GLU A 171 8.94 -13.29 -10.22
C GLU A 171 7.86 -13.07 -9.15
N LEU A 172 8.20 -12.40 -8.06
CA LEU A 172 7.24 -12.04 -7.01
C LEU A 172 6.13 -11.13 -7.54
N ILE A 173 6.46 -10.15 -8.39
CA ILE A 173 5.46 -9.28 -9.03
C ILE A 173 4.51 -10.12 -9.91
N GLU A 174 5.03 -11.08 -10.67
CA GLU A 174 4.23 -11.98 -11.51
C GLU A 174 3.32 -12.89 -10.67
N GLU A 175 3.78 -13.32 -9.49
CA GLU A 175 2.99 -14.07 -8.51
C GLU A 175 1.88 -13.22 -7.84
N GLY A 176 1.94 -11.89 -7.97
CA GLY A 176 0.94 -10.96 -7.46
C GLY A 176 1.34 -10.19 -6.19
N TYR A 177 2.61 -10.20 -5.82
CA TYR A 177 3.13 -9.33 -4.76
C TYR A 177 3.15 -7.88 -5.24
N SER A 178 2.70 -6.97 -4.38
CA SER A 178 2.52 -5.56 -4.72
C SER A 178 3.23 -4.62 -3.76
N LEU A 179 3.44 -5.02 -2.50
CA LEU A 179 4.15 -4.21 -1.51
C LEU A 179 5.47 -4.89 -1.15
N PHE A 180 6.56 -4.15 -1.26
CA PHE A 180 7.89 -4.59 -0.87
C PHE A 180 8.38 -3.72 0.29
N VAL A 181 8.80 -4.35 1.37
CA VAL A 181 9.17 -3.67 2.62
C VAL A 181 10.67 -3.83 2.85
N SER A 182 11.38 -2.70 2.80
CA SER A 182 12.81 -2.62 3.13
C SER A 182 12.99 -2.03 4.52
N GLY A 183 13.95 -2.56 5.27
CA GLY A 183 14.29 -2.00 6.58
C GLY A 183 15.37 -0.92 6.55
N MET A 184 15.75 -0.50 5.34
CA MET A 184 16.49 0.73 5.07
C MET A 184 17.81 0.89 5.81
N ALA A 185 18.55 -0.19 5.99
CA ALA A 185 19.89 -0.12 6.52
C ALA A 185 20.93 -0.40 5.43
N GLN A 186 22.19 0.01 5.64
CA GLN A 186 23.20 -0.04 4.59
C GLN A 186 23.42 -1.47 4.06
N GLY A 187 23.79 -1.58 2.78
CA GLY A 187 24.07 -2.85 2.12
C GLY A 187 22.80 -3.47 1.54
N GLY A 188 22.49 -4.71 1.93
CA GLY A 188 21.38 -5.48 1.36
C GLY A 188 20.05 -4.74 1.31
N ASP A 189 19.62 -4.11 2.42
CA ASP A 189 18.31 -3.43 2.44
C ASP A 189 18.24 -2.27 1.42
N THR A 190 19.35 -1.54 1.22
CA THR A 190 19.43 -0.48 0.21
C THR A 190 19.44 -1.02 -1.22
N TYR A 191 20.10 -2.16 -1.48
CA TYR A 191 20.09 -2.81 -2.79
C TYR A 191 18.69 -3.27 -3.18
N PHE A 192 17.99 -3.90 -2.22
CA PHE A 192 16.60 -4.32 -2.39
C PHE A 192 15.67 -3.15 -2.68
N ALA A 193 15.76 -2.07 -1.90
CA ALA A 193 14.92 -0.89 -2.10
C ALA A 193 15.12 -0.26 -3.48
N GLU A 194 16.36 -0.15 -3.95
CA GLU A 194 16.66 0.38 -5.29
C GLU A 194 16.16 -0.53 -6.41
N ALA A 195 16.31 -1.85 -6.26
CA ALA A 195 15.78 -2.82 -7.22
C ALA A 195 14.24 -2.74 -7.34
N VAL A 196 13.54 -2.59 -6.20
CA VAL A 196 12.08 -2.37 -6.19
C VAL A 196 11.70 -1.05 -6.86
N LEU A 197 12.43 0.04 -6.58
CA LEU A 197 12.20 1.33 -7.24
C LEU A 197 12.38 1.24 -8.75
N GLU A 198 13.33 0.45 -9.21
CA GLU A 198 13.56 0.19 -10.63
C GLU A 198 12.41 -0.62 -11.24
N ALA A 199 11.97 -1.69 -10.59
CA ALA A 199 10.80 -2.47 -11.01
C ALA A 199 9.53 -1.62 -11.07
N LYS A 200 9.32 -0.73 -10.09
CA LYS A 200 8.16 0.17 -10.05
C LYS A 200 8.03 1.06 -11.29
N LYS A 201 9.14 1.43 -11.94
CA LYS A 201 9.08 2.20 -13.21
C LYS A 201 8.38 1.43 -14.32
N ARG A 202 8.45 0.10 -14.29
CA ARG A 202 7.82 -0.82 -15.26
C ARG A 202 6.44 -1.31 -14.80
N HIS A 203 6.21 -1.36 -13.48
CA HIS A 203 5.02 -1.95 -12.87
C HIS A 203 4.26 -0.95 -11.97
N SER A 204 3.17 -0.38 -12.48
CA SER A 204 2.36 0.63 -11.76
C SER A 204 1.59 0.15 -10.53
N GLY A 205 1.65 -1.16 -10.23
CA GLY A 205 1.03 -1.77 -9.05
C GLY A 205 2.04 -2.17 -7.96
N VAL A 206 3.29 -1.74 -8.09
CA VAL A 206 4.39 -2.04 -7.17
C VAL A 206 4.63 -0.84 -6.27
N PHE A 207 4.72 -1.10 -4.97
CA PHE A 207 4.91 -0.10 -3.93
C PHE A 207 6.12 -0.46 -3.08
N LEU A 208 6.91 0.55 -2.72
CA LEU A 208 8.00 0.43 -1.76
C LEU A 208 7.59 1.06 -0.43
N GLU A 209 7.74 0.29 0.64
CA GLU A 209 7.72 0.80 2.01
C GLU A 209 9.12 0.74 2.63
N CYS A 210 9.52 1.87 3.20
CA CYS A 210 10.74 2.04 3.97
C CYS A 210 10.42 1.98 5.46
N ALA A 211 10.69 0.84 6.09
CA ALA A 211 10.55 0.64 7.53
C ALA A 211 11.82 1.14 8.25
N VAL A 212 11.75 2.38 8.73
CA VAL A 212 12.86 3.07 9.40
C VAL A 212 12.79 2.80 10.91
N PRO A 213 13.76 2.12 11.55
CA PRO A 213 13.77 1.88 12.99
C PRO A 213 13.58 3.15 13.83
N CYS A 214 14.34 4.21 13.54
CA CYS A 214 14.24 5.51 14.20
C CYS A 214 14.85 6.62 13.33
N PRO A 215 14.50 7.90 13.54
CA PRO A 215 15.01 9.01 12.72
C PRO A 215 16.54 9.12 12.66
N GLU A 216 17.22 8.77 13.76
CA GLU A 216 18.68 8.92 13.94
C GLU A 216 19.50 7.82 13.25
N GLN A 217 18.86 6.83 12.63
CA GLN A 217 19.51 5.64 12.09
C GLN A 217 20.72 5.95 11.18
N ALA A 218 20.61 7.00 10.38
CA ALA A 218 21.61 7.36 9.38
C ALA A 218 22.64 8.40 9.86
N ASP A 219 22.56 8.86 11.12
CA ASP A 219 23.34 10.01 11.61
C ASP A 219 24.85 9.76 11.59
N ALA A 220 25.26 8.52 11.86
CA ALA A 220 26.67 8.13 11.85
C ALA A 220 27.21 7.71 10.48
N TRP A 221 26.38 7.69 9.43
CA TRP A 221 26.82 7.25 8.10
C TRP A 221 27.61 8.33 7.36
N ASP A 222 28.45 7.91 6.42
CA ASP A 222 29.15 8.83 5.53
C ASP A 222 28.19 9.63 4.63
N GLY A 223 28.71 10.68 4.00
CA GLY A 223 27.91 11.58 3.16
C GLY A 223 27.28 10.88 1.94
N ALA A 224 27.96 9.89 1.34
CA ALA A 224 27.44 9.18 0.17
C ALA A 224 26.28 8.26 0.56
N ALA A 225 26.43 7.50 1.65
CA ALA A 225 25.40 6.65 2.21
C ALA A 225 24.17 7.45 2.66
N LYS A 226 24.36 8.60 3.33
CA LYS A 226 23.27 9.52 3.70
C LYS A 226 22.50 10.02 2.47
N ARG A 227 23.21 10.41 1.40
CA ARG A 227 22.57 10.85 0.15
C ARG A 227 21.77 9.73 -0.50
N ARG A 228 22.33 8.51 -0.58
CA ARG A 228 21.63 7.32 -1.11
C ARG A 228 20.36 7.03 -0.32
N TYR A 229 20.46 6.99 1.00
CA TYR A 229 19.32 6.77 1.89
C TYR A 229 18.21 7.80 1.69
N LYS A 230 18.54 9.11 1.69
CA LYS A 230 17.57 10.18 1.47
C LYS A 230 16.90 10.08 0.10
N LYS A 231 17.65 9.73 -0.95
CA LYS A 231 17.12 9.52 -2.30
C LYS A 231 16.10 8.39 -2.34
N ILE A 232 16.38 7.28 -1.67
CA ILE A 232 15.45 6.14 -1.59
C ILE A 232 14.18 6.53 -0.81
N LEU A 233 14.31 7.15 0.36
CA LEU A 233 13.16 7.58 1.16
C LEU A 233 12.25 8.56 0.40
N ALA A 234 12.84 9.49 -0.37
CA ALA A 234 12.07 10.45 -1.17
C ALA A 234 11.31 9.80 -2.34
N ALA A 235 11.76 8.63 -2.81
CA ALA A 235 11.14 7.90 -3.91
C ALA A 235 10.16 6.80 -3.45
N ALA A 236 10.20 6.43 -2.16
CA ALA A 236 9.32 5.42 -1.58
C ALA A 236 7.87 5.89 -1.51
N ASP A 237 6.93 4.95 -1.59
CA ASP A 237 5.50 5.25 -1.44
C ASP A 237 5.15 5.51 0.02
N PHE A 238 5.77 4.75 0.91
CA PHE A 238 5.52 4.80 2.34
C PHE A 238 6.84 4.83 3.11
N VAL A 239 6.90 5.68 4.12
CA VAL A 239 7.98 5.68 5.12
C VAL A 239 7.32 5.48 6.47
N THR A 240 7.64 4.34 7.09
CA THR A 240 7.11 3.97 8.40
C THR A 240 8.23 4.06 9.41
N VAL A 241 8.14 5.01 10.33
CA VAL A 241 9.08 5.13 11.45
C VAL A 241 8.57 4.27 12.60
N ILE A 242 9.37 3.29 13.02
CA ILE A 242 8.95 2.27 13.99
C ILE A 242 8.90 2.83 15.41
N GLN A 243 9.83 3.71 15.76
CA GLN A 243 9.86 4.39 17.04
C GLN A 243 10.49 5.78 16.93
N PRO A 244 10.13 6.72 17.82
CA PRO A 244 10.51 8.13 17.68
C PRO A 244 11.99 8.42 17.92
N SER A 245 12.69 7.54 18.63
CA SER A 245 14.10 7.71 18.96
C SER A 245 14.84 6.38 19.01
N TYR A 246 16.18 6.40 18.99
CA TYR A 246 16.98 5.19 19.10
C TYR A 246 16.80 4.46 20.44
N THR A 247 16.69 3.12 20.37
CA THR A 247 16.86 2.23 21.53
C THR A 247 17.60 0.97 21.09
N ARG A 248 18.20 0.24 22.03
CA ARG A 248 18.90 -1.02 21.75
C ARG A 248 18.01 -2.06 21.02
N ALA A 249 16.69 -1.98 21.19
CA ALA A 249 15.73 -2.91 20.60
C ALA A 249 15.13 -2.44 19.25
N CYS A 250 15.42 -1.21 18.79
CA CYS A 250 14.73 -0.60 17.65
C CYS A 250 14.86 -1.41 16.35
N MET A 251 16.05 -1.97 16.11
CA MET A 251 16.34 -2.80 14.93
C MET A 251 15.53 -4.09 14.95
N LEU A 252 15.42 -4.75 16.11
CA LEU A 252 14.65 -5.99 16.24
C LEU A 252 13.15 -5.73 16.11
N LYS A 253 12.64 -4.62 16.67
CA LYS A 253 11.25 -4.20 16.49
C LYS A 253 10.92 -3.94 15.02
N ARG A 254 11.82 -3.25 14.31
CA ARG A 254 11.70 -3.05 12.86
C ARG A 254 11.66 -4.38 12.12
N ASN A 255 12.54 -5.32 12.44
CA ASN A 255 12.58 -6.62 11.76
C ASN A 255 11.30 -7.43 11.98
N ARG A 256 10.76 -7.41 13.21
CA ARG A 256 9.46 -8.03 13.53
C ARG A 256 8.32 -7.38 12.74
N TYR A 257 8.25 -6.04 12.72
CA TYR A 257 7.26 -5.30 11.94
C TYR A 257 7.21 -5.76 10.47
N MET A 258 8.37 -5.87 9.82
CA MET A 258 8.42 -6.28 8.42
C MET A 258 7.98 -7.74 8.23
N ALA A 259 8.45 -8.65 9.09
CA ALA A 259 8.14 -10.08 8.99
C ALA A 259 6.65 -10.37 9.32
N ASP A 260 6.09 -9.72 10.34
CA ASP A 260 4.68 -9.88 10.74
C ASP A 260 3.73 -9.47 9.60
N LYS A 261 4.11 -8.46 8.81
CA LYS A 261 3.35 -7.90 7.68
C LYS A 261 3.46 -8.72 6.39
N SER A 262 4.43 -9.64 6.27
CA SER A 262 4.82 -10.26 5.00
C SER A 262 4.54 -11.76 4.95
N SER A 263 4.26 -12.31 3.77
CA SER A 263 4.16 -13.78 3.57
C SER A 263 5.43 -14.39 2.97
N VAL A 264 6.32 -13.57 2.43
CA VAL A 264 7.61 -13.99 1.87
C VAL A 264 8.71 -13.06 2.37
N ILE A 265 9.92 -13.61 2.53
CA ILE A 265 11.12 -12.85 2.85
C ILE A 265 12.24 -13.22 1.87
N VAL A 266 12.80 -12.19 1.23
CA VAL A 266 14.03 -12.32 0.44
C VAL A 266 15.22 -12.08 1.37
N THR A 267 16.23 -12.94 1.28
CA THR A 267 17.34 -12.94 2.24
C THR A 267 18.69 -12.84 1.54
N LEU A 268 19.57 -12.00 2.07
CA LEU A 268 20.97 -11.91 1.68
C LEU A 268 21.85 -12.13 2.91
N ASP A 269 22.20 -13.39 3.18
CA ASP A 269 23.03 -13.77 4.33
C ASP A 269 24.29 -14.53 3.90
N TYR A 270 25.45 -13.93 4.17
CA TYR A 270 26.79 -14.52 4.00
C TYR A 270 27.49 -14.82 5.32
N SER A 271 26.97 -14.30 6.44
CA SER A 271 27.62 -14.38 7.74
C SER A 271 27.12 -15.51 8.62
N GLY A 272 25.89 -15.99 8.39
CA GLY A 272 25.26 -17.01 9.23
C GLY A 272 25.01 -16.56 10.68
N ASP A 273 25.18 -15.26 11.00
CA ASP A 273 25.06 -14.72 12.34
C ASP A 273 24.46 -13.30 12.39
N GLY A 274 24.08 -12.88 13.60
CA GLY A 274 23.60 -11.52 13.88
C GLY A 274 22.16 -11.24 13.44
N GLY A 275 21.89 -9.98 13.08
CA GLY A 275 20.53 -9.49 12.85
C GLY A 275 19.81 -10.12 11.65
N THR A 276 20.56 -10.52 10.62
CA THR A 276 20.00 -11.20 9.44
C THR A 276 19.47 -12.58 9.84
N LYS A 277 20.34 -13.43 10.41
CA LYS A 277 19.96 -14.75 10.95
C LYS A 277 18.78 -14.67 11.92
N TYR A 278 18.81 -13.76 12.88
CA TYR A 278 17.67 -13.56 13.81
C TYR A 278 16.34 -13.33 13.06
N THR A 279 16.38 -12.56 11.98
CA THR A 279 15.18 -12.23 11.19
C THR A 279 14.71 -13.43 10.36
N VAL A 280 15.65 -14.22 9.82
CA VAL A 280 15.36 -15.48 9.14
C VAL A 280 14.70 -16.47 10.10
N ASP A 281 15.33 -16.73 11.26
CA ASP A 281 14.79 -17.63 12.30
C ASP A 281 13.39 -17.18 12.78
N TYR A 282 13.14 -15.86 12.84
CA TYR A 282 11.82 -15.32 13.17
C TYR A 282 10.80 -15.52 12.04
N ALA A 283 11.20 -15.33 10.78
CA ALA A 283 10.34 -15.54 9.62
C ALA A 283 9.95 -17.02 9.44
N GLU A 284 10.87 -17.95 9.72
CA GLU A 284 10.60 -19.39 9.77
C GLU A 284 9.50 -19.73 10.78
N LYS A 285 9.61 -19.19 12.01
CA LYS A 285 8.60 -19.39 13.06
C LYS A 285 7.22 -18.87 12.67
N LEU A 286 7.17 -17.85 11.82
CA LEU A 286 5.93 -17.28 11.29
C LEU A 286 5.42 -17.99 10.03
N GLY A 287 6.17 -18.96 9.49
CA GLY A 287 5.82 -19.70 8.29
C GLY A 287 5.92 -18.88 7.00
N LEU A 288 6.81 -17.88 6.94
CA LEU A 288 7.06 -17.14 5.69
C LEU A 288 7.79 -18.04 4.69
N ARG A 289 7.49 -17.85 3.39
CA ARG A 289 8.34 -18.40 2.32
C ARG A 289 9.68 -17.67 2.32
N ILE A 290 10.79 -18.41 2.33
CA ILE A 290 12.15 -17.84 2.38
C ILE A 290 12.80 -17.99 1.00
N LEU A 291 13.33 -16.89 0.48
CA LEU A 291 14.01 -16.83 -0.82
C LEU A 291 15.45 -16.34 -0.63
N PRO A 292 16.44 -17.25 -0.61
CA PRO A 292 17.84 -16.88 -0.46
C PRO A 292 18.45 -16.35 -1.77
N LEU A 293 19.20 -15.25 -1.67
CA LEU A 293 19.99 -14.68 -2.77
C LEU A 293 21.44 -15.14 -2.76
N ALA A 294 21.96 -15.53 -1.60
CA ALA A 294 23.30 -16.08 -1.45
C ALA A 294 23.21 -17.61 -1.46
N GLY A 295 24.07 -18.25 -2.26
CA GLY A 295 24.12 -19.70 -2.42
C GLY A 295 23.41 -20.20 -3.69
N ASP A 296 24.11 -21.10 -4.39
CA ASP A 296 23.57 -22.31 -4.99
C ASP A 296 24.28 -23.49 -4.29
#